data_AF-A0A3D2VRF0-F1
#
_entry.id   AF-A0A3D2VRF0-F1
#
_cell.length_a   1.000
_cell.length_b   1.000
_cell.length_c   1.000
_cell.angle_alpha   90.00
_cell.angle_beta   90.00
_cell.angle_gamma   90.00
#
_symmetry.space_group_name_H-M   'P 1'
#
loop_
_entity.id
_entity.type
_entity.pdbx_description
1 polymer ?
#
loop_
_entity_poly.entity_id
_entity_poly.type
_entity_poly.pdbx_seq_one_letter_code
_entity_poly.pdbx_strand_id
1 'polypeptide(L)'
;MSVRLPWAQIQTILLDMDGTLLDLRFDNHFWRELVPERYANRHDLSLEQARAEVAARTRAVEGTMEWYCLDYWSRELALDIVTLKREIAHLISYTHLRAHETVLDLVCRLLLEKKKQEK
;
A
#
# COMPACT_ATOMS: atom_id res chain seq x y z
N MET A 1 24.89 0.86 21.79
CA MET A 1 24.61 -0.43 22.46
C MET A 1 24.01 -1.36 21.42
N SER A 2 24.64 -2.52 21.15
CA SER A 2 24.14 -3.48 20.15
C SER A 2 23.18 -4.46 20.82
N VAL A 3 21.92 -4.46 20.39
CA VAL A 3 20.90 -5.39 20.89
C VAL A 3 21.13 -6.73 20.17
N ARG A 4 21.54 -7.76 20.91
CA ARG A 4 21.59 -9.12 20.38
C ARG A 4 20.22 -9.75 20.50
N LEU A 5 19.55 -9.93 19.36
CA LEU A 5 18.30 -10.68 19.31
C LEU A 5 18.60 -12.18 19.52
N PRO A 6 17.78 -12.90 20.30
CA PRO A 6 17.96 -14.33 20.54
C PRO A 6 17.46 -15.14 19.35
N TRP A 7 18.19 -15.07 18.23
CA TRP A 7 17.81 -15.67 16.94
C TRP A 7 17.41 -17.13 17.02
N ALA A 8 18.08 -17.91 17.89
CA ALA A 8 17.77 -19.33 18.09
C ALA A 8 16.39 -19.59 18.73
N GLN A 9 15.77 -18.58 19.35
CA GLN A 9 14.45 -18.67 19.99
C GLN A 9 13.33 -18.09 19.10
N ILE A 10 13.69 -17.39 18.03
CA ILE A 10 12.73 -16.86 17.07
C ILE A 10 12.38 -17.98 16.10
N GLN A 11 11.22 -18.60 16.31
CA GLN A 11 10.75 -19.72 15.48
C GLN A 11 10.13 -19.27 14.15
N THR A 12 9.73 -18.00 14.02
CA THR A 12 9.09 -17.47 12.81
C THR A 12 9.44 -16.00 12.64
N ILE A 13 9.85 -15.63 11.43
CA ILE A 13 10.11 -14.25 11.00
C ILE A 13 9.22 -14.02 9.78
N LEU A 14 8.35 -13.02 9.85
CA LEU A 14 7.55 -12.55 8.72
C LEU A 14 8.23 -11.28 8.21
N LEU A 15 8.89 -11.40 7.07
CA LEU A 15 9.46 -10.28 6.34
C LEU A 15 8.52 -9.98 5.19
N ASP A 16 7.87 -8.83 5.28
CA ASP A 16 7.08 -8.31 4.17
C ASP A 16 8.04 -7.61 3.19
N MET A 17 8.10 -8.11 1.96
CA MET A 17 8.68 -7.36 0.85
C MET A 17 7.63 -6.89 -0.17
N ASP A 18 6.37 -7.38 -0.12
CA ASP A 18 5.27 -7.07 -1.09
C ASP A 18 3.85 -7.65 -0.72
N GLY A 19 3.52 -7.98 0.53
CA GLY A 19 2.60 -9.09 0.86
C GLY A 19 1.57 -8.95 1.97
N THR A 20 1.52 -7.89 2.80
CA THR A 20 0.43 -7.75 3.80
C THR A 20 -0.07 -6.33 4.12
N LEU A 21 0.52 -5.27 3.56
CA LEU A 21 0.16 -3.87 3.89
C LEU A 21 -0.27 -2.98 2.71
N LEU A 22 -0.12 -3.44 1.47
CA LEU A 22 -0.46 -2.68 0.27
C LEU A 22 -1.65 -3.32 -0.44
N ASP A 23 -2.80 -2.66 -0.38
CA ASP A 23 -3.96 -3.06 -1.17
C ASP A 23 -3.69 -2.71 -2.64
N LEU A 24 -3.16 -3.67 -3.39
CA LEU A 24 -2.90 -3.51 -4.83
C LEU A 24 -4.17 -3.13 -5.61
N ARG A 25 -5.35 -3.55 -5.17
CA ARG A 25 -6.60 -3.17 -5.85
C ARG A 25 -6.88 -1.68 -5.63
N PHE A 26 -6.66 -1.20 -4.41
CA PHE A 26 -6.72 0.22 -4.08
C PHE A 26 -5.68 1.03 -4.85
N ASP A 27 -4.40 0.63 -4.84
CA ASP A 27 -3.34 1.37 -5.56
C ASP A 27 -3.58 1.36 -7.07
N ASN A 28 -4.00 0.23 -7.65
CA ASN A 28 -4.38 0.17 -9.06
C ASN A 28 -5.55 1.10 -9.37
N HIS A 29 -6.60 1.10 -8.55
CA HIS A 29 -7.74 1.99 -8.75
C HIS A 29 -7.32 3.47 -8.61
N PHE A 30 -6.55 3.80 -7.58
CA PHE A 30 -6.05 5.14 -7.33
C PHE A 30 -5.26 5.68 -8.53
N TRP A 31 -4.27 4.93 -9.01
CA TRP A 31 -3.39 5.39 -10.08
C TRP A 31 -3.99 5.28 -11.49
N ARG A 32 -4.88 4.31 -11.75
CA ARG A 32 -5.42 4.08 -13.10
C ARG A 32 -6.76 4.76 -13.35
N GLU A 33 -7.54 5.01 -12.30
CA GLU A 33 -8.89 5.58 -12.41
C GLU A 33 -8.94 6.98 -11.80
N LEU A 34 -8.70 7.10 -10.49
CA LEU A 34 -8.92 8.36 -9.78
C LEU A 34 -7.93 9.46 -10.19
N VAL A 35 -6.62 9.15 -10.24
CA VAL A 35 -5.59 10.13 -10.60
C VAL A 35 -5.83 10.69 -12.01
N PRO A 36 -6.05 9.88 -13.06
CA PRO A 36 -6.41 10.40 -14.39
C PRO A 36 -7.70 11.21 -14.40
N GLU A 37 -8.73 10.84 -13.64
CA GLU A 37 -9.96 11.62 -13.53
C GLU A 37 -9.72 13.00 -12.90
N ARG A 38 -8.98 13.06 -11.78
CA ARG A 38 -8.63 14.32 -11.12
C ARG A 38 -7.71 15.18 -12.00
N TYR A 39 -6.80 14.54 -12.74
CA TYR A 39 -5.94 15.22 -13.70
C TYR A 39 -6.75 15.82 -14.86
N ALA A 40 -7.68 15.06 -15.44
CA ALA A 40 -8.59 15.53 -16.49
C ALA A 40 -9.35 16.78 -16.07
N ASN A 41 -9.98 16.73 -14.89
CA ASN A 41 -10.75 17.85 -14.34
C ASN A 41 -9.89 19.10 -14.08
N ARG A 42 -8.63 18.92 -13.66
CA ARG A 42 -7.74 20.04 -13.37
C ARG A 42 -7.20 20.73 -14.63
N HIS A 43 -6.93 19.95 -15.68
CA HIS A 43 -6.30 20.44 -16.92
C HIS A 43 -7.30 20.63 -18.07
N ASP A 44 -8.60 20.48 -17.81
CA ASP A 44 -9.69 20.59 -18.79
C ASP A 44 -9.47 19.66 -20.01
N LEU A 45 -9.08 18.41 -19.71
CA LEU A 45 -8.83 17.38 -20.71
C LEU A 45 -9.95 16.35 -20.72
N SER A 46 -10.11 15.65 -21.84
CA SER A 46 -10.90 14.42 -21.84
C SER A 46 -10.23 13.36 -20.96
N LEU A 47 -11.03 12.47 -20.38
CA LEU A 47 -10.53 11.37 -19.54
C LEU A 47 -9.55 10.47 -20.31
N GLU A 48 -9.79 10.26 -21.61
CA GLU A 48 -8.91 9.46 -22.47
C GLU A 48 -7.53 10.11 -22.62
N GLN A 49 -7.49 11.41 -22.91
CA GLN A 49 -6.23 12.17 -23.01
C GLN A 49 -5.48 12.19 -21.68
N ALA A 50 -6.20 12.39 -20.57
CA ALA A 50 -5.60 12.37 -19.24
C ALA A 50 -4.98 11.01 -18.90
N ARG A 51 -5.67 9.90 -19.22
CA ARG A 51 -5.11 8.54 -19.02
C ARG A 51 -3.87 8.31 -19.86
N ALA A 52 -3.88 8.73 -21.13
CA ALA A 52 -2.73 8.59 -22.01
C ALA A 52 -1.51 9.38 -21.49
N GLU A 53 -1.74 10.61 -21.02
CA GLU A 53 -0.69 11.50 -20.48
C GLU A 53 -0.10 10.94 -19.18
N VAL A 54 -0.93 10.57 -18.20
CA VAL A 54 -0.47 9.97 -16.95
C VAL A 54 0.29 8.68 -17.23
N ALA A 55 -0.22 7.81 -18.11
CA ALA A 55 0.46 6.57 -18.48
C ALA A 55 1.79 6.79 -19.21
N ALA A 56 1.93 7.86 -20.00
CA ALA A 56 3.20 8.21 -20.64
C ALA A 56 4.23 8.65 -19.60
N ARG A 57 3.85 9.50 -18.65
CA ARG A 57 4.72 9.95 -17.55
C ARG A 57 5.12 8.80 -16.64
N THR A 58 4.19 7.90 -16.29
CA THR A 58 4.49 6.72 -15.48
C THR A 58 5.53 5.83 -16.14
N ARG A 59 5.39 5.55 -17.44
CA ARG A 59 6.38 4.76 -18.19
C ARG A 59 7.75 5.42 -18.28
N ALA A 60 7.81 6.75 -18.29
CA ALA A 60 9.08 7.48 -18.40
C ALA A 60 9.97 7.33 -17.14
N VAL A 61 9.37 7.16 -15.97
CA VAL A 61 10.10 7.03 -14.69
C VAL A 61 9.99 5.64 -14.07
N GLU A 62 9.33 4.69 -14.73
CA GLU A 62 9.12 3.33 -14.21
C GLU A 62 10.44 2.67 -13.78
N GLY A 63 10.45 2.06 -12.59
CA GLY A 63 11.63 1.43 -12.01
C GLY A 63 12.66 2.38 -11.39
N THR A 64 12.48 3.70 -11.47
CA THR A 64 13.32 4.69 -10.78
C THR A 64 12.80 5.01 -9.38
N MET A 65 13.59 5.72 -8.56
CA MET A 65 13.15 6.19 -7.25
C MET A 65 11.99 7.20 -7.35
N GLU A 66 11.92 7.95 -8.45
CA GLU A 66 10.87 8.94 -8.69
C GLU A 66 9.50 8.27 -8.86
N TRP A 67 9.46 7.08 -9.45
CA TRP A 67 8.23 6.30 -9.60
C TRP A 67 7.53 6.02 -8.27
N TYR A 68 8.29 5.76 -7.21
CA TYR A 68 7.78 5.47 -5.88
C TYR A 68 7.51 6.73 -5.03
N CYS A 69 7.82 7.92 -5.54
CA CYS A 69 7.78 9.16 -4.76
C CYS A 69 6.47 9.94 -4.95
N LEU A 70 5.66 10.05 -3.89
CA LEU A 70 4.39 10.80 -3.94
C LEU A 70 4.61 12.31 -4.16
N ASP A 71 5.71 12.88 -3.66
CA ASP A 71 6.05 14.29 -3.87
C ASP A 71 6.47 14.57 -5.31
N TYR A 72 7.10 13.60 -5.98
CA TYR A 72 7.37 13.67 -7.41
C TYR A 72 6.05 13.76 -8.18
N TRP A 73 5.15 12.80 -7.97
CA TRP A 73 3.86 12.76 -8.65
C TRP A 73 2.98 13.98 -8.37
N SER A 74 3.07 14.52 -7.16
CA SER A 74 2.31 15.72 -6.80
C SER A 74 2.76 16.94 -7.61
N ARG A 75 4.07 17.11 -7.80
CA ARG A 75 4.63 18.17 -8.64
C ARG A 75 4.36 17.92 -10.12
N GLU A 76 4.61 16.70 -10.58
CA GLU A 76 4.53 16.32 -11.99
C GLU A 76 3.11 16.47 -12.55
N LEU A 77 2.10 16.04 -11.79
CA LEU A 77 0.70 16.11 -12.20
C LEU A 77 0.00 17.40 -11.75
N ALA A 78 0.68 18.22 -10.95
CA ALA A 78 0.12 19.37 -10.23
C ALA A 78 -1.11 18.98 -9.37
N LEU A 79 -1.09 17.81 -8.73
CA LEU A 79 -2.16 17.29 -7.89
C LEU A 79 -1.66 17.06 -6.46
N ASP A 80 -2.50 17.27 -5.45
CA ASP A 80 -2.16 16.85 -4.08
C ASP A 80 -2.44 15.35 -3.92
N ILE A 81 -1.49 14.53 -4.36
CA ILE A 81 -1.60 13.07 -4.38
C ILE A 81 -1.80 12.52 -2.96
N VAL A 82 -1.17 13.13 -1.95
CA VAL A 82 -1.29 12.69 -0.55
C VAL A 82 -2.70 12.92 -0.03
N THR A 83 -3.28 14.10 -0.29
CA THR A 83 -4.67 14.39 0.11
C THR A 83 -5.66 13.52 -0.65
N LEU A 84 -5.50 13.35 -1.96
CA LEU A 84 -6.35 12.46 -2.76
C LEU A 84 -6.33 11.02 -2.24
N LYS A 85 -5.14 10.51 -1.87
CA LYS A 85 -5.00 9.15 -1.33
C LYS A 85 -5.67 9.02 0.03
N ARG A 86 -5.67 10.08 0.86
CA ARG A 86 -6.40 10.13 2.14
C ARG A 86 -7.92 10.20 1.96
N GLU A 87 -8.43 10.95 0.97
CA GLU A 87 -9.86 11.04 0.67
C GLU A 87 -10.47 9.65 0.45
N ILE A 88 -9.79 8.83 -0.34
CA ILE A 88 -10.27 7.49 -0.66
C ILE A 88 -9.74 6.40 0.29
N ALA A 89 -8.99 6.74 1.33
CA ALA A 89 -8.42 5.75 2.25
C ALA A 89 -9.48 4.86 2.91
N HIS A 90 -10.72 5.34 3.04
CA HIS A 90 -11.86 4.57 3.52
C HIS A 90 -12.30 3.45 2.56
N LEU A 91 -11.91 3.51 1.28
CA LEU A 91 -12.10 2.48 0.25
C LEU A 91 -11.02 1.40 0.30
N ILE A 92 -9.99 1.56 1.13
CA ILE A 92 -9.06 0.48 1.48
C ILE A 92 -9.89 -0.54 2.26
N SER A 93 -10.53 -1.43 1.50
CA SER A 93 -11.28 -2.54 2.05
C SER A 93 -10.26 -3.61 2.37
N TYR A 94 -10.20 -4.05 3.63
CA TYR A 94 -9.45 -5.22 4.08
C TYR A 94 -9.98 -6.53 3.48
N THR A 95 -10.16 -6.56 2.17
CA THR A 95 -10.70 -7.68 1.42
C THR A 95 -9.60 -8.30 0.58
N HIS A 96 -8.67 -8.95 1.27
CA HIS A 96 -8.38 -10.36 1.00
C HIS A 96 -8.33 -11.16 2.31
N LEU A 97 -9.33 -12.04 2.46
CA LEU A 97 -9.51 -12.95 3.56
C LEU A 97 -8.43 -14.04 3.61
N ARG A 98 -7.95 -14.29 4.83
CA ARG A 98 -7.50 -15.56 5.47
C ARG A 98 -6.25 -15.45 6.34
N ALA A 99 -5.89 -14.25 6.80
CA ALA A 99 -5.16 -14.15 8.06
C ALA A 99 -6.11 -14.25 9.28
N HIS A 100 -7.39 -13.90 9.17
CA HIS A 100 -8.20 -13.70 10.37
C HIS A 100 -8.95 -14.93 10.93
N GLU A 101 -8.86 -16.11 10.28
CA GLU A 101 -9.30 -17.38 10.91
C GLU A 101 -8.14 -18.30 11.28
N THR A 102 -6.97 -18.16 10.65
CA THR A 102 -5.78 -18.90 11.07
C THR A 102 -4.86 -18.06 11.92
N VAL A 103 -4.55 -16.81 11.56
CA VAL A 103 -3.60 -15.97 12.31
C VAL A 103 -4.22 -15.40 13.57
N LEU A 104 -5.46 -14.88 13.56
CA LEU A 104 -6.06 -14.45 14.82
C LEU A 104 -6.28 -15.64 15.76
N ASP A 105 -6.70 -16.79 15.23
CA ASP A 105 -6.96 -17.99 16.02
C ASP A 105 -5.67 -18.68 16.51
N LEU A 106 -4.59 -18.62 15.71
CA LEU A 106 -3.24 -19.03 16.11
C LEU A 106 -2.63 -18.03 17.09
N VAL A 107 -2.83 -16.73 16.91
CA VAL A 107 -2.40 -15.70 17.86
C VAL A 107 -3.15 -15.85 19.18
N CYS A 108 -4.48 -16.05 19.15
CA CYS A 108 -5.27 -16.32 20.34
C CYS A 108 -4.87 -17.64 21.01
N ARG A 109 -4.64 -18.74 20.25
CA ARG A 109 -4.10 -19.99 20.81
C ARG A 109 -2.71 -19.81 21.40
N LEU A 110 -1.79 -19.11 20.73
CA LEU A 110 -0.44 -18.84 21.23
C LEU A 110 -0.46 -17.97 22.49
N LEU A 111 -1.35 -16.98 22.54
CA LEU A 111 -1.55 -16.13 23.73
C LEU A 111 -2.16 -16.93 24.90
N LEU A 112 -3.08 -17.86 24.62
CA LEU A 112 -3.68 -18.73 25.63
C LEU A 112 -2.69 -19.81 26.13
N GLU A 113 -1.90 -20.40 25.24
CA GLU A 113 -0.84 -21.36 25.60
C GLU A 113 0.29 -20.68 26.39
N LYS A 114 0.71 -19.45 26.02
CA LYS A 114 1.64 -18.66 26.84
C LYS A 114 1.09 -18.38 28.23
N LYS A 115 -0.20 -18.02 28.35
CA LYS A 115 -0.84 -17.81 29.66
C LYS A 115 -0.95 -19.08 30.51
N LYS A 116 -0.95 -20.27 29.91
CA LYS A 116 -0.89 -21.55 30.65
C LYS A 116 0.51 -21.90 31.13
N GLN A 117 1.55 -21.48 30.41
CA GLN A 117 2.96 -21.72 30.79
C GLN A 117 3.50 -20.70 31.80
N GLU A 118 2.80 -19.57 31.97
CA GLU A 118 3.13 -18.51 32.93
C GLU A 118 2.41 -18.66 34.30
N LYS A 119 1.76 -19.80 34.55
CA LYS A 119 1.23 -20.23 35.86
C LYS A 119 1.89 -21.51 36.31
#